data_AF-A0A5C0SC43-F1
#
_entry.id   AF-A0A5C0SC43-F1
#
_cell.length_a   1.000
_cell.length_b   1.000
_cell.length_c   1.000
_cell.angle_alpha   90.00
_cell.angle_beta   90.00
_cell.angle_gamma   90.00
#
_symmetry.space_group_name_H-M   'P 1'
#
loop_
_entity.id
_entity.type
_entity.pdbx_description
1 polymer ?
#
loop_
_entity_poly.entity_id
_entity_poly.type
_entity_poly.pdbx_seq_one_letter_code
_entity_poly.pdbx_strand_id
1 'polypeptide(L)'
;MFTYYIFYYEFTEKLNELYEKVVTEIRKISPTRIIIISPRIRSGADYLKELKIPTKSNGYIMAEWHFYASGPSKTNEKKLWTTGTEEEKQLITNKINIALEWQKNTGIPTWVGAWMPSNYNDGNDYSINEQVKFAKYMSKQLYNVGIPFAVNSDTKFYNREFNKWVEETQPVFESIFSNK
;
A
#
# COMPACT_ATOMS: atom_id res chain seq x y z
N MET A 1 -7.76 -13.76 30.87
CA MET A 1 -7.31 -13.69 29.46
C MET A 1 -8.51 -13.46 28.54
N PHE A 2 -9.27 -12.37 28.71
CA PHE A 2 -10.51 -12.10 27.93
C PHE A 2 -10.75 -10.62 27.57
N THR A 3 -9.94 -9.69 28.06
CA THR A 3 -10.23 -8.25 27.93
C THR A 3 -9.71 -7.63 26.62
N TYR A 4 -8.69 -8.24 25.98
CA TYR A 4 -8.13 -7.67 24.74
C TYR A 4 -8.98 -7.97 23.50
N TYR A 5 -9.66 -9.12 23.44
CA TYR A 5 -10.46 -9.49 22.26
C TYR A 5 -11.66 -8.56 22.04
N ILE A 6 -12.33 -8.12 23.11
CA ILE A 6 -13.53 -7.28 23.02
C ILE A 6 -13.22 -5.93 22.33
N PHE A 7 -12.16 -5.23 22.76
CA PHE A 7 -11.78 -3.96 22.14
C PHE A 7 -11.37 -4.11 20.67
N TYR A 8 -10.69 -5.20 20.32
CA TYR A 8 -10.25 -5.43 18.92
C TYR A 8 -11.42 -5.60 17.95
N TYR A 9 -12.48 -6.32 18.35
CA TYR A 9 -13.68 -6.46 17.52
C TYR A 9 -14.44 -5.15 17.40
N GLU A 10 -14.55 -4.37 18.48
CA GLU A 10 -15.27 -3.11 18.50
C GLU A 10 -14.68 -2.09 17.51
N PHE A 11 -13.34 -1.98 17.43
CA PHE A 11 -12.71 -1.04 16.49
C PHE A 11 -12.97 -1.40 15.02
N THR A 12 -12.92 -2.68 14.65
CA THR A 12 -13.20 -3.13 13.28
C THR A 12 -14.67 -2.89 12.93
N GLU A 13 -15.59 -3.18 13.85
CA GLU A 13 -17.01 -2.95 13.62
C GLU A 13 -17.34 -1.47 13.46
N LYS A 14 -16.83 -0.62 14.35
CA LYS A 14 -17.04 0.84 14.27
C LYS A 14 -16.46 1.45 13.00
N LEU A 15 -15.31 0.96 12.53
CA LEU A 15 -14.74 1.40 11.25
C LEU A 15 -15.67 1.06 10.07
N ASN A 16 -16.20 -0.17 10.04
CA ASN A 16 -17.12 -0.59 8.98
C ASN A 16 -18.48 0.12 9.06
N GLU A 17 -19.01 0.38 10.26
CA GLU A 17 -20.21 1.22 10.46
C GLU A 17 -19.99 2.64 9.93
N LEU A 18 -18.81 3.21 10.17
CA LEU A 18 -18.43 4.53 9.65
C LEU A 18 -18.40 4.52 8.12
N TYR A 19 -17.78 3.51 7.50
CA TYR A 19 -17.75 3.39 6.04
C TYR A 19 -19.15 3.27 5.45
N GLU A 20 -20.04 2.47 6.02
CA GLU A 20 -21.43 2.37 5.56
C GLU A 20 -22.14 3.73 5.57
N LYS A 21 -22.04 4.46 6.69
CA LYS A 21 -22.67 5.78 6.86
C LYS A 21 -22.11 6.80 5.87
N VAL A 22 -20.79 6.93 5.82
CA VAL A 22 -20.10 7.94 5.00
C VAL A 22 -20.32 7.66 3.52
N VAL A 23 -20.19 6.41 3.07
CA VAL A 23 -20.45 6.07 1.67
C VAL A 23 -21.91 6.34 1.32
N THR A 24 -22.86 5.98 2.18
CA THR A 24 -24.28 6.27 1.95
C THR A 24 -24.55 7.76 1.77
N GLU A 25 -23.97 8.61 2.62
CA GLU A 25 -24.13 10.08 2.50
C GLU A 25 -23.44 10.64 1.26
N ILE A 26 -22.20 10.25 0.97
CA ILE A 26 -21.49 10.69 -0.24
C ILE A 26 -22.27 10.32 -1.50
N ARG A 27 -22.93 9.15 -1.51
CA ARG A 27 -23.70 8.68 -2.66
C ARG A 27 -24.96 9.49 -2.94
N LYS A 28 -25.50 10.23 -1.96
CA LYS A 28 -26.62 11.16 -2.20
C LYS A 28 -26.21 12.34 -3.08
N ILE A 29 -24.96 12.76 -3.02
CA ILE A 29 -24.42 13.92 -3.77
C ILE A 29 -23.54 13.53 -4.95
N SER A 30 -22.93 12.34 -4.90
CA SER A 30 -21.92 11.90 -5.86
C SER A 30 -22.02 10.39 -6.08
N PRO A 31 -22.92 9.93 -6.97
CA PRO A 31 -23.22 8.52 -7.14
C PRO A 31 -22.02 7.70 -7.65
N THR A 32 -21.10 8.31 -8.41
CA THR A 32 -20.04 7.56 -9.13
C THR A 32 -18.61 7.92 -8.71
N ARG A 33 -18.43 8.73 -7.65
CA ARG A 33 -17.08 9.05 -7.16
C ARG A 33 -16.43 7.80 -6.58
N ILE A 34 -15.21 7.49 -6.99
CA ILE A 34 -14.42 6.43 -6.36
C ILE A 34 -14.18 6.81 -4.90
N ILE A 35 -14.62 5.95 -3.97
CA ILE A 35 -14.35 6.10 -2.55
C ILE A 35 -13.36 5.00 -2.16
N ILE A 36 -12.29 5.43 -1.51
CA ILE A 36 -11.23 4.54 -1.05
C ILE A 36 -11.50 4.20 0.42
N ILE A 37 -11.49 2.91 0.75
CA ILE A 37 -11.60 2.41 2.13
C ILE A 37 -10.31 1.66 2.49
N SER A 38 -9.90 1.72 3.74
CA SER A 38 -8.68 1.07 4.22
C SER A 38 -8.98 0.17 5.43
N PRO A 39 -8.33 -1.00 5.57
CA PRO A 39 -8.43 -1.74 6.81
C PRO A 39 -7.71 -1.00 7.95
N ARG A 40 -8.00 -1.41 9.17
CA ARG A 40 -7.33 -0.90 10.37
C ARG A 40 -5.83 -1.25 10.40
N ILE A 41 -5.14 -0.81 11.46
CA ILE A 41 -3.72 -1.09 11.69
C ILE A 41 -2.88 -0.69 10.48
N ARG A 42 -2.85 0.63 10.23
CA ARG A 42 -2.01 1.24 9.18
C ARG A 42 -2.23 0.61 7.80
N SER A 43 -3.49 0.28 7.48
CA SER A 43 -3.86 -0.28 6.17
C SER A 43 -3.15 -1.59 5.82
N GLY A 44 -2.80 -2.45 6.79
CA GLY A 44 -2.09 -3.70 6.48
C GLY A 44 -2.91 -4.65 5.61
N ALA A 45 -2.29 -5.24 4.57
CA ALA A 45 -2.97 -6.16 3.65
C ALA A 45 -3.68 -7.34 4.35
N ASP A 46 -3.08 -7.88 5.42
CA ASP A 46 -3.64 -9.01 6.19
C ASP A 46 -5.01 -8.71 6.81
N TYR A 47 -5.33 -7.42 6.96
CA TYR A 47 -6.57 -6.93 7.56
C TYR A 47 -7.64 -6.59 6.51
N LEU A 48 -7.36 -6.72 5.20
CA LEU A 48 -8.36 -6.51 4.14
C LEU A 48 -9.60 -7.38 4.35
N LYS A 49 -9.41 -8.62 4.79
CA LYS A 49 -10.49 -9.57 5.10
C LYS A 49 -11.48 -9.09 6.17
N GLU A 50 -11.11 -8.08 6.94
CA GLU A 50 -11.96 -7.51 7.99
C GLU A 50 -12.86 -6.37 7.48
N LEU A 51 -12.66 -5.90 6.25
CA LEU A 51 -13.51 -4.90 5.62
C LEU A 51 -14.87 -5.49 5.27
N LYS A 52 -15.93 -4.79 5.66
CA LYS A 52 -17.28 -5.01 5.16
C LYS A 52 -17.54 -4.01 4.04
N ILE A 53 -17.90 -4.52 2.86
CA ILE A 53 -18.17 -3.67 1.71
C ILE A 53 -19.47 -2.89 1.96
N PRO A 54 -19.47 -1.55 1.86
CA PRO A 54 -20.67 -0.76 2.05
C PRO A 54 -21.78 -1.12 1.06
N THR A 55 -23.05 -1.08 1.49
CA THR A 55 -24.19 -1.52 0.67
C THR A 55 -24.39 -0.64 -0.58
N LYS A 56 -23.95 0.62 -0.51
CA LYS A 56 -23.95 1.58 -1.64
C LYS A 56 -22.62 1.63 -2.40
N SER A 57 -21.88 0.52 -2.44
CA SER A 57 -20.58 0.42 -3.12
C SER A 57 -20.64 0.68 -4.62
N ASN A 58 -21.73 0.25 -5.27
CA ASN A 58 -22.14 0.50 -6.66
C ASN A 58 -21.03 0.46 -7.73
N GLY A 59 -19.99 -0.36 -7.51
CA GLY A 59 -18.84 -0.48 -8.41
C GLY A 59 -17.79 0.64 -8.31
N TYR A 60 -17.97 1.59 -7.40
CA TYR A 60 -17.09 2.75 -7.22
C TYR A 60 -16.41 2.78 -5.84
N ILE A 61 -16.08 1.59 -5.31
CA ILE A 61 -15.22 1.42 -4.13
C ILE A 61 -13.89 0.84 -4.57
N MET A 62 -12.81 1.28 -3.94
CA MET A 62 -11.49 0.68 -4.03
C MET A 62 -10.93 0.49 -2.61
N ALA A 63 -10.20 -0.59 -2.35
CA ALA A 63 -9.56 -0.80 -1.06
C ALA A 63 -8.07 -0.42 -1.10
N GLU A 64 -7.64 0.40 -0.15
CA GLU A 64 -6.25 0.75 0.07
C GLU A 64 -5.57 -0.22 1.02
N TRP A 65 -4.31 -0.55 0.72
CA TRP A 65 -3.44 -1.19 1.68
C TRP A 65 -2.00 -0.68 1.55
N HIS A 66 -1.24 -0.84 2.63
CA HIS A 66 0.15 -0.40 2.71
C HIS A 66 1.07 -1.60 2.89
N PHE A 67 2.25 -1.50 2.30
CA PHE A 67 3.38 -2.37 2.63
C PHE A 67 4.67 -1.61 2.35
N TYR A 68 5.68 -1.77 3.20
CA TYR A 68 6.90 -0.94 3.13
C TYR A 68 6.62 0.58 3.17
N ALA A 69 5.57 1.04 3.87
CA ALA A 69 5.22 2.46 3.94
C ALA A 69 6.33 3.33 4.56
N SER A 70 7.20 2.75 5.39
CA SER A 70 8.44 3.34 5.93
C SER A 70 9.72 2.74 5.32
N GLY A 71 9.59 2.07 4.18
CA GLY A 71 10.69 1.49 3.44
C GLY A 71 11.13 0.12 3.93
N PRO A 72 12.01 -0.54 3.17
CA PRO A 72 12.65 -1.80 3.56
C PRO A 72 13.45 -1.67 4.86
N SER A 73 13.86 -2.80 5.42
CA SER A 73 14.76 -2.85 6.57
C SER A 73 15.77 -3.97 6.42
N LYS A 74 17.00 -3.74 6.89
CA LYS A 74 18.06 -4.75 6.90
C LYS A 74 17.95 -5.73 8.07
N THR A 75 17.02 -5.49 9.01
CA THR A 75 16.92 -6.26 10.26
C THR A 75 15.49 -6.68 10.60
N ASN A 76 14.47 -5.97 10.12
CA ASN A 76 13.08 -6.33 10.41
C ASN A 76 12.57 -7.40 9.45
N GLU A 77 12.41 -8.63 9.96
CA GLU A 77 11.95 -9.81 9.22
C GLU A 77 10.66 -9.61 8.42
N LYS A 78 9.72 -8.77 8.89
CA LYS A 78 8.44 -8.55 8.19
C LYS A 78 8.57 -7.70 6.92
N LYS A 79 9.69 -7.00 6.79
CA LYS A 79 9.99 -6.07 5.69
C LYS A 79 11.48 -6.15 5.35
N LEU A 80 12.04 -7.35 5.40
CA LEU A 80 13.45 -7.59 5.21
C LEU A 80 13.81 -7.35 3.74
N TRP A 81 14.83 -6.56 3.52
CA TRP A 81 15.48 -6.46 2.23
C TRP A 81 16.96 -6.10 2.43
N THR A 82 17.83 -7.00 2.00
CA THR A 82 19.27 -6.79 1.99
C THR A 82 19.74 -6.78 0.54
N THR A 83 19.66 -7.93 -0.13
CA THR A 83 20.19 -8.12 -1.48
C THR A 83 19.12 -8.53 -2.50
N GLY A 84 17.89 -8.76 -2.06
CA GLY A 84 16.78 -9.26 -2.87
C GLY A 84 16.80 -10.78 -3.00
N THR A 85 17.00 -11.50 -1.88
CA THR A 85 16.90 -12.96 -1.86
C THR A 85 15.48 -13.42 -2.21
N GLU A 86 15.30 -14.71 -2.50
CA GLU A 86 13.97 -15.22 -2.84
C GLU A 86 13.00 -15.10 -1.65
N GLU A 87 13.47 -15.27 -0.41
CA GLU A 87 12.66 -15.09 0.80
C GLU A 87 12.21 -13.63 0.97
N GLU A 88 13.11 -12.67 0.75
CA GLU A 88 12.81 -11.23 0.82
C GLU A 88 11.79 -10.82 -0.25
N LYS A 89 11.97 -11.31 -1.47
CA LYS A 89 11.00 -11.15 -2.56
C LYS A 89 9.65 -11.76 -2.23
N GLN A 90 9.65 -12.91 -1.55
CA GLN A 90 8.42 -13.60 -1.16
C GLN A 90 7.60 -12.80 -0.14
N LEU A 91 8.22 -11.95 0.68
CA LEU A 91 7.48 -11.01 1.54
C LEU A 91 6.59 -10.06 0.72
N ILE A 92 7.09 -9.58 -0.44
CA ILE A 92 6.33 -8.71 -1.36
C ILE A 92 5.21 -9.51 -2.02
N THR A 93 5.52 -10.65 -2.63
CA THR A 93 4.53 -11.43 -3.37
C THR A 93 3.43 -11.99 -2.46
N ASN A 94 3.76 -12.36 -1.21
CA ASN A 94 2.77 -12.80 -0.23
C ASN A 94 1.74 -11.71 0.08
N LYS A 95 2.15 -10.44 0.26
CA LYS A 95 1.21 -9.34 0.51
C LYS A 95 0.34 -9.04 -0.71
N ILE A 96 0.92 -9.11 -1.90
CA ILE A 96 0.18 -8.98 -3.16
C ILE A 96 -0.87 -10.10 -3.29
N ASN A 97 -0.50 -11.35 -2.99
CA ASN A 97 -1.41 -12.49 -3.08
C ASN A 97 -2.60 -12.37 -2.14
N ILE A 98 -2.39 -11.86 -0.91
CA ILE A 98 -3.48 -11.58 0.03
C ILE A 98 -4.46 -10.55 -0.56
N ALA A 99 -3.95 -9.50 -1.18
CA ALA A 99 -4.78 -8.50 -1.84
C ALA A 99 -5.55 -9.09 -3.03
N LEU A 100 -4.89 -9.88 -3.89
CA LEU A 100 -5.52 -10.53 -5.04
C LEU A 100 -6.60 -11.53 -4.63
N GLU A 101 -6.37 -12.31 -3.59
CA GLU A 101 -7.39 -13.22 -3.04
C GLU A 101 -8.60 -12.44 -2.54
N TRP A 102 -8.38 -11.32 -1.84
CA TRP A 102 -9.45 -10.43 -1.40
C TRP A 102 -10.22 -9.81 -2.58
N GLN A 103 -9.52 -9.36 -3.63
CA GLN A 103 -10.15 -8.85 -4.86
C GLN A 103 -11.03 -9.93 -5.50
N LYS A 104 -10.54 -11.17 -5.59
CA LYS A 104 -11.30 -12.31 -6.12
C LYS A 104 -12.56 -12.59 -5.31
N ASN A 105 -12.48 -12.51 -3.99
CA ASN A 105 -13.60 -12.82 -3.09
C ASN A 105 -14.66 -11.72 -3.04
N THR A 106 -14.29 -10.47 -3.29
CA THR A 106 -15.19 -9.30 -3.13
C THR A 106 -15.58 -8.64 -4.44
N GLY A 107 -14.81 -8.85 -5.51
CA GLY A 107 -14.93 -8.11 -6.77
C GLY A 107 -14.47 -6.65 -6.69
N ILE A 108 -13.91 -6.21 -5.57
CA ILE A 108 -13.49 -4.82 -5.35
C ILE A 108 -12.00 -4.66 -5.71
N PRO A 109 -11.60 -3.65 -6.51
CA PRO A 109 -10.19 -3.42 -6.82
C PRO A 109 -9.41 -2.94 -5.59
N THR A 110 -8.09 -3.19 -5.57
CA THR A 110 -7.19 -2.67 -4.54
C THR A 110 -6.13 -1.73 -5.12
N TRP A 111 -5.51 -0.93 -4.26
CA TRP A 111 -4.31 -0.17 -4.58
C TRP A 111 -3.35 -0.12 -3.39
N VAL A 112 -2.04 -0.02 -3.68
CA VAL A 112 -1.02 0.17 -2.65
C VAL A 112 -0.83 1.65 -2.38
N GLY A 113 -1.40 2.15 -1.28
CA GLY A 113 -1.38 3.58 -0.97
C GLY A 113 -0.04 4.12 -0.51
N ALA A 114 0.88 3.25 -0.08
CA ALA A 114 2.19 3.68 0.42
C ALA A 114 3.23 2.57 0.39
N TRP A 115 4.36 2.87 -0.27
CA TRP A 115 5.65 2.20 -0.10
C TRP A 115 6.80 3.18 -0.43
N MET A 116 8.02 2.94 0.03
CA MET A 116 9.18 3.77 -0.35
C MET A 116 10.43 2.93 -0.67
N PRO A 117 11.30 3.36 -1.62
CA PRO A 117 12.47 2.58 -2.03
C PRO A 117 13.58 2.43 -0.97
N SER A 118 13.60 3.34 0.01
CA SER A 118 14.55 3.36 1.12
C SER A 118 13.80 3.64 2.41
N ASN A 119 14.44 3.41 3.55
CA ASN A 119 13.95 3.80 4.86
C ASN A 119 14.27 5.26 5.17
N TYR A 120 13.76 6.19 4.36
CA TYR A 120 14.07 7.63 4.45
C TYR A 120 13.84 8.26 5.83
N ASN A 121 12.93 7.69 6.61
CA ASN A 121 12.57 8.15 7.95
C ASN A 121 13.30 7.40 9.07
N ASP A 122 14.20 6.47 8.72
CA ASP A 122 14.90 5.56 9.62
C ASP A 122 16.34 5.35 9.12
N GLY A 123 17.11 6.44 9.10
CA GLY A 123 18.54 6.44 8.74
C GLY A 123 18.85 6.59 7.25
N ASN A 124 17.94 6.19 6.34
CA ASN A 124 18.18 6.19 4.89
C ASN A 124 19.48 5.44 4.51
N ASP A 125 19.62 4.20 4.99
CA ASP A 125 20.87 3.44 4.93
C ASP A 125 20.99 2.52 3.70
N TYR A 126 20.10 2.68 2.71
CA TYR A 126 20.16 2.00 1.42
C TYR A 126 20.84 2.88 0.38
N SER A 127 21.87 2.35 -0.28
CA SER A 127 22.46 2.96 -1.46
C SER A 127 21.46 3.08 -2.62
N ILE A 128 21.72 4.00 -3.56
CA ILE A 128 20.88 4.16 -4.76
C ILE A 128 20.71 2.84 -5.53
N ASN A 129 21.76 2.01 -5.62
CA ASN A 129 21.68 0.71 -6.29
C ASN A 129 20.75 -0.28 -5.55
N GLU A 130 20.81 -0.33 -4.21
CA GLU A 130 19.89 -1.16 -3.44
C GLU A 130 18.44 -0.68 -3.58
N GLN A 131 18.22 0.65 -3.56
CA GLN A 131 16.91 1.26 -3.79
C GLN A 131 16.36 0.88 -5.18
N VAL A 132 17.18 0.98 -6.24
CA VAL A 132 16.81 0.57 -7.61
C VAL A 132 16.40 -0.90 -7.66
N LYS A 133 17.16 -1.80 -7.04
CA LYS A 133 16.85 -3.25 -7.04
C LYS A 133 15.52 -3.54 -6.36
N PHE A 134 15.29 -2.96 -5.18
CA PHE A 134 14.04 -3.10 -4.44
C PHE A 134 12.87 -2.51 -5.22
N ALA A 135 12.99 -1.25 -5.65
CA ALA A 135 11.94 -0.51 -6.33
C ALA A 135 11.53 -1.18 -7.64
N LYS A 136 12.50 -1.64 -8.44
CA LYS A 136 12.26 -2.37 -9.68
C LYS A 136 11.48 -3.67 -9.45
N TYR A 137 11.81 -4.42 -8.39
CA TYR A 137 11.09 -5.66 -8.09
C TYR A 137 9.67 -5.36 -7.60
N MET A 138 9.53 -4.47 -6.61
CA MET A 138 8.25 -4.05 -6.02
C MET A 138 7.28 -3.53 -7.10
N SER A 139 7.71 -2.57 -7.93
CA SER A 139 6.85 -2.00 -8.97
C SER A 139 6.50 -3.04 -10.04
N LYS A 140 7.45 -3.87 -10.48
CA LYS A 140 7.19 -4.92 -11.47
C LYS A 140 6.16 -5.93 -10.99
N GLN A 141 6.22 -6.37 -9.73
CA GLN A 141 5.23 -7.31 -9.20
C GLN A 141 3.82 -6.68 -9.20
N LEU A 142 3.70 -5.42 -8.80
CA LEU A 142 2.41 -4.70 -8.79
C LEU A 142 1.88 -4.46 -10.21
N TYR A 143 2.73 -4.07 -11.16
CA TYR A 143 2.35 -3.90 -12.56
C TYR A 143 1.86 -5.18 -13.20
N ASN A 144 2.57 -6.29 -12.99
CA ASN A 144 2.21 -7.60 -13.57
C ASN A 144 0.81 -8.05 -13.19
N VAL A 145 0.32 -7.65 -12.01
CA VAL A 145 -1.01 -8.02 -11.50
C VAL A 145 -2.02 -6.88 -11.58
N GLY A 146 -1.65 -5.75 -12.17
CA GLY A 146 -2.53 -4.60 -12.39
C GLY A 146 -2.94 -3.85 -11.12
N ILE A 147 -2.15 -3.90 -10.03
CA ILE A 147 -2.43 -3.15 -8.80
C ILE A 147 -1.76 -1.77 -8.90
N PRO A 148 -2.52 -0.65 -8.95
CA PRO A 148 -1.95 0.68 -8.92
C PRO A 148 -1.32 0.98 -7.55
N PHE A 149 -0.35 1.90 -7.53
CA PHE A 149 0.40 2.22 -6.32
C PHE A 149 0.82 3.67 -6.23
N ALA A 150 1.11 4.13 -5.01
CA ALA A 150 1.75 5.40 -4.71
C ALA A 150 3.09 5.17 -3.99
N VAL A 151 4.06 6.04 -4.30
CA VAL A 151 5.40 6.02 -3.71
C VAL A 151 5.51 7.18 -2.71
N ASN A 152 5.86 6.86 -1.47
CA ASN A 152 6.02 7.84 -0.41
C ASN A 152 7.33 8.62 -0.54
N SER A 153 7.36 9.77 0.15
CA SER A 153 8.53 10.66 0.22
C SER A 153 8.91 11.24 -1.14
N ASP A 154 7.93 11.80 -1.85
CA ASP A 154 8.13 12.39 -3.17
C ASP A 154 9.20 13.49 -3.19
N THR A 155 9.42 14.17 -2.07
CA THR A 155 10.49 15.16 -1.87
C THR A 155 11.90 14.59 -2.05
N LYS A 156 12.07 13.26 -2.02
CA LYS A 156 13.34 12.59 -2.35
C LYS A 156 13.60 12.51 -3.85
N PHE A 157 12.55 12.58 -4.66
CA PHE A 157 12.61 12.47 -6.12
C PHE A 157 12.43 13.82 -6.81
N TYR A 158 11.62 14.72 -6.23
CA TYR A 158 11.26 15.97 -6.86
C TYR A 158 11.36 17.15 -5.90
N ASN A 159 12.17 18.13 -6.28
CA ASN A 159 12.21 19.41 -5.60
C ASN A 159 11.12 20.32 -6.18
N ARG A 160 10.07 20.54 -5.38
CA ARG A 160 8.90 21.35 -5.77
C ARG A 160 9.19 22.85 -5.82
N GLU A 161 10.14 23.34 -5.02
CA GLU A 161 10.52 24.76 -4.99
C GLU A 161 11.24 25.15 -6.28
N PHE A 162 12.17 24.32 -6.74
CA PHE A 162 12.92 24.57 -7.98
C PHE A 162 12.31 23.91 -9.23
N ASN A 163 11.20 23.16 -9.06
CA ASN A 163 10.51 22.44 -10.13
C ASN A 163 11.47 21.51 -10.92
N LYS A 164 12.27 20.72 -10.20
CA LYS A 164 13.32 19.85 -10.76
C LYS A 164 13.34 18.47 -10.11
N TRP A 165 13.63 17.45 -10.91
CA TRP A 165 13.98 16.13 -10.41
C TRP A 165 15.30 16.18 -9.64
N VAL A 166 15.41 15.35 -8.60
CA VAL A 166 16.64 15.15 -7.84
C VAL A 166 17.52 14.16 -8.59
N GLU A 167 18.62 14.63 -9.16
CA GLU A 167 19.51 13.84 -10.05
C GLU A 167 20.00 12.55 -9.38
N GLU A 168 20.34 12.59 -8.09
CA GLU A 168 20.84 11.42 -7.35
C GLU A 168 19.84 10.26 -7.30
N THR A 169 18.55 10.54 -7.17
CA THR A 169 17.49 9.54 -7.04
C THR A 169 16.74 9.29 -8.34
N GLN A 170 17.11 9.98 -9.42
CA GLN A 170 16.55 9.79 -10.76
C GLN A 170 16.60 8.31 -11.21
N PRO A 171 17.71 7.54 -11.02
CA PRO A 171 17.73 6.13 -11.37
C PRO A 171 16.67 5.30 -10.63
N VAL A 172 16.37 5.66 -9.39
CA VAL A 172 15.33 4.99 -8.59
C VAL A 172 13.95 5.28 -9.19
N PHE A 173 13.63 6.54 -9.46
CA PHE A 173 12.37 6.93 -10.10
C PHE A 173 12.19 6.23 -11.46
N GLU A 174 13.21 6.26 -12.30
CA GLU A 174 13.20 5.59 -13.60
C GLU A 174 12.98 4.08 -13.46
N SER A 175 13.59 3.43 -12.47
CA SER A 175 13.40 1.99 -12.23
C SER A 175 11.94 1.63 -11.89
N ILE A 176 11.23 2.55 -11.23
CA ILE A 176 9.82 2.37 -10.85
C ILE A 176 8.95 2.40 -12.10
N PHE A 177 9.12 3.40 -12.98
CA PHE A 177 8.14 3.70 -14.04
C PHE A 177 8.55 3.26 -15.46
N SER A 178 9.80 2.88 -15.69
CA SER A 178 10.31 2.54 -17.03
C SER A 178 10.13 1.07 -17.44
N ASN A 179 9.69 0.21 -16.53
CA ASN A 179 9.52 -1.24 -16.78
C ASN A 179 8.04 -1.64 -16.98
N LYS A 180 7.23 -0.77 -17.61
CA LYS A 180 5.86 -1.13 -18.00
C LYS A 180 5.84 -2.22 -19.06
#